data_AF-Q0F3F4-F1
#
_entry.id   AF-Q0F3F4-F1
#
_cell.length_a   1.000
_cell.length_b   1.000
_cell.length_c   1.000
_cell.angle_alpha   90.00
_cell.angle_beta   90.00
_cell.angle_gamma   90.00
#
_symmetry.space_group_name_H-M   'P 1'
#
loop_
_entity.id
_entity.type
_entity.pdbx_description
1 polymer ?
#
loop_
_entity_poly.entity_id
_entity_poly.type
_entity_poly.pdbx_seq_one_letter_code
_entity_poly.pdbx_strand_id
1 'polypeptide(L)'
;MKHLLLFMAMMLLASPAAEAVSEAQDIAATILLRGYDCGGRQVSQISKHTDSRGNQVIQATCPNGTRYQINISADGRVSVTPLR
;
A
#
# COMPACT_ATOMS: atom_id res chain seq x y z
N MET A 1 2.88 -28.83 -37.63
CA MET A 1 2.61 -29.25 -36.23
C MET A 1 3.61 -28.66 -35.22
N LYS A 2 4.91 -28.58 -35.53
CA LYS A 2 5.95 -28.01 -34.64
C LYS A 2 5.73 -26.53 -34.27
N HIS A 3 5.18 -25.73 -35.18
CA HIS A 3 4.87 -24.31 -34.93
C HIS A 3 3.67 -24.08 -34.00
N LEU A 4 2.72 -25.03 -33.96
CA LEU A 4 1.54 -24.94 -33.09
C LEU A 4 1.92 -25.17 -31.61
N LEU A 5 2.82 -26.14 -31.38
CA LEU A 5 3.37 -26.42 -30.05
C LEU A 5 4.20 -25.25 -29.51
N LEU A 6 4.94 -24.56 -30.37
CA LEU A 6 5.73 -23.37 -30.00
C LEU A 6 4.84 -22.19 -29.60
N PHE A 7 3.74 -21.95 -30.31
CA PHE A 7 2.77 -20.90 -29.97
C PHE A 7 2.07 -21.18 -28.63
N MET A 8 1.70 -22.43 -28.40
CA MET A 8 1.02 -22.86 -27.17
C MET A 8 1.96 -22.77 -25.94
N ALA A 9 3.25 -23.07 -26.12
CA ALA A 9 4.25 -22.88 -25.07
C ALA A 9 4.50 -21.39 -24.75
N MET A 10 4.39 -20.50 -25.73
CA MET A 10 4.62 -19.06 -25.54
C MET A 10 3.46 -18.37 -24.81
N MET A 11 2.22 -18.85 -24.99
CA MET A 11 1.06 -18.38 -24.22
C MET A 11 1.11 -18.80 -22.74
N LEU A 12 1.74 -19.93 -22.41
CA LEU A 12 1.88 -20.39 -21.02
C LEU A 12 2.92 -19.57 -20.22
N LEU A 13 3.85 -18.89 -20.91
CA LEU A 13 4.83 -18.00 -20.29
C LEU A 13 4.30 -16.57 -20.09
N ALA A 14 3.16 -16.23 -20.68
CA ALA A 14 2.43 -15.00 -20.40
C ALA A 14 1.67 -15.13 -19.08
N SER A 15 2.38 -15.39 -17.99
CA SER A 15 1.81 -15.23 -16.65
C SER A 15 1.46 -13.75 -16.49
N PRO A 16 0.22 -13.39 -16.13
CA PRO A 16 -0.08 -12.01 -15.79
C PRO A 16 0.84 -11.63 -14.64
N ALA A 17 1.66 -10.59 -14.83
CA ALA A 17 2.43 -10.03 -13.74
C ALA A 17 1.42 -9.63 -12.67
N ALA A 18 1.42 -10.34 -11.53
CA ALA A 18 0.62 -9.95 -10.39
C ALA A 18 1.12 -8.57 -9.98
N GLU A 19 0.33 -7.53 -10.23
CA GLU A 19 0.67 -6.17 -9.83
C GLU A 19 0.69 -6.14 -8.30
N ALA A 20 1.88 -6.25 -7.72
CA ALA A 20 2.07 -6.06 -6.30
C ALA A 20 1.70 -4.63 -5.96
N VAL A 21 0.65 -4.46 -5.15
CA VAL A 21 0.25 -3.15 -4.63
C VAL A 21 1.42 -2.58 -3.84
N SER A 22 1.78 -1.33 -4.12
CA SER A 22 2.90 -0.68 -3.43
C SER A 22 2.53 -0.31 -2.00
N GLU A 23 3.52 -0.23 -1.10
CA GLU A 23 3.30 0.24 0.29
C GLU A 23 2.60 1.61 0.32
N ALA A 24 2.92 2.49 -0.63
CA ALA A 24 2.28 3.80 -0.75
C ALA A 24 0.77 3.71 -1.09
N GLN A 25 0.37 2.70 -1.86
CA GLN A 25 -1.04 2.44 -2.19
C GLN A 25 -1.77 1.79 -1.01
N ASP A 26 -1.12 0.87 -0.30
CA ASP A 26 -1.69 0.25 0.91
C ASP A 26 -1.93 1.26 2.02
N ILE A 27 -0.99 2.20 2.22
CA ILE A 27 -1.15 3.31 3.17
C ILE A 27 -2.32 4.21 2.76
N ALA A 28 -2.39 4.61 1.49
CA ALA A 28 -3.49 5.43 0.97
C ALA A 28 -4.85 4.73 1.17
N ALA A 29 -4.91 3.43 0.86
CA ALA A 29 -6.11 2.62 1.06
C ALA A 29 -6.49 2.53 2.54
N THR A 30 -5.52 2.38 3.45
CA THR A 30 -5.76 2.35 4.89
C THR A 30 -6.37 3.66 5.40
N ILE A 31 -5.84 4.81 4.95
CA ILE A 31 -6.38 6.14 5.29
C ILE A 31 -7.83 6.27 4.79
N LEU A 32 -8.08 5.87 3.54
CA LEU A 32 -9.41 5.89 2.92
C LEU A 32 -10.42 4.99 3.66
N LEU A 33 -10.04 3.75 3.96
CA LEU A 33 -10.89 2.78 4.67
C LEU A 33 -11.19 3.20 6.12
N ARG A 34 -10.42 4.15 6.68
CA ARG A 34 -10.68 4.78 7.97
C ARG A 34 -11.52 6.05 7.88
N GLY A 35 -11.99 6.41 6.68
CA GLY A 35 -12.93 7.50 6.45
C GLY A 35 -12.27 8.86 6.15
N TYR A 36 -10.97 8.88 5.87
CA TYR A 36 -10.23 10.10 5.57
C TYR A 36 -10.00 10.25 4.07
N ASP A 37 -10.17 11.47 3.55
CA ASP A 37 -9.84 11.77 2.16
C ASP A 37 -8.34 11.99 1.99
N CYS A 38 -7.76 11.26 1.03
CA CYS A 38 -6.36 11.36 0.63
C CYS A 38 -6.21 12.09 -0.72
N GLY A 39 -7.29 12.35 -1.46
CA GLY A 39 -7.24 13.01 -2.77
C GLY A 39 -6.51 12.22 -3.86
N GLY A 40 -6.23 10.92 -3.63
CA GLY A 40 -5.54 10.06 -4.58
C GLY A 40 -5.19 8.69 -3.99
N ARG A 41 -4.56 7.84 -4.82
CA ARG A 41 -4.27 6.43 -4.48
C ARG A 41 -2.85 6.20 -3.98
N GLN A 42 -2.03 7.23 -3.88
CA GLN A 42 -0.61 7.09 -3.56
C GLN A 42 -0.17 8.21 -2.63
N VAL A 43 0.36 7.84 -1.46
CA VAL A 43 0.98 8.80 -0.55
C VAL A 43 2.45 9.01 -0.87
N SER A 44 3.02 10.07 -0.30
CA SER A 44 4.44 10.42 -0.36
C SER A 44 4.98 10.66 1.05
N GLN A 45 6.29 10.91 1.17
CA GLN A 45 6.95 11.27 2.44
C GLN A 45 6.66 10.27 3.57
N ILE A 46 6.73 8.98 3.24
CA ILE A 46 6.46 7.90 4.19
C ILE A 46 7.59 7.83 5.22
N SER A 47 7.24 7.93 6.48
CA SER A 47 8.11 7.64 7.63
C SER A 47 7.49 6.52 8.43
N LYS A 48 8.31 5.54 8.82
CA LYS A 48 7.87 4.37 9.58
C LYS A 48 8.81 4.12 10.75
N HIS A 49 8.22 3.92 11.92
CA HIS A 49 8.94 3.58 13.14
C HIS A 49 8.22 2.43 13.85
N THR A 50 8.99 1.49 14.38
CA THR A 50 8.49 0.37 15.18
C THR A 50 9.19 0.42 16.53
N ASP A 51 8.43 0.39 17.62
CA ASP A 51 8.97 0.36 18.97
C ASP A 51 9.37 -1.07 19.40
N SER A 52 10.01 -1.18 20.57
CA SER A 52 10.43 -2.48 21.13
C SER A 52 9.28 -3.40 21.54
N ARG A 53 8.05 -2.90 21.57
CA ARG A 53 6.84 -3.66 21.90
C ARG A 53 6.10 -4.12 20.63
N GLY A 54 6.59 -3.77 19.45
CA GLY A 54 5.99 -4.12 18.17
C GLY A 54 4.89 -3.16 17.71
N ASN A 55 4.68 -2.03 18.39
CA ASN A 55 3.78 -1.00 17.88
C ASN A 55 4.46 -0.25 16.74
N GLN A 56 3.71 0.05 15.69
CA GLN A 56 4.20 0.79 14.53
C GLN A 56 3.52 2.16 14.43
N VAL A 57 4.29 3.16 14.07
CA VAL A 57 3.80 4.49 13.70
C VAL A 57 4.24 4.74 12.26
N ILE A 58 3.28 4.99 11.38
CA ILE A 58 3.52 5.37 9.99
C ILE A 58 3.00 6.79 9.81
N GLN A 59 3.80 7.67 9.23
CA GLN A 59 3.35 8.98 8.80
C GLN A 59 3.49 9.09 7.29
N ALA A 60 2.51 9.68 6.63
CA ALA A 60 2.56 9.88 5.18
C ALA A 60 1.76 11.12 4.76
N THR A 61 2.15 11.69 3.63
CA THR A 61 1.52 12.88 3.04
C THR A 61 0.68 12.48 1.83
N CYS A 62 -0.62 12.77 1.90
CA CYS A 62 -1.57 12.53 0.82
C CYS A 62 -1.40 13.57 -0.32
N PRO A 63 -1.81 13.23 -1.56
CA PRO A 63 -1.78 14.17 -2.70
C PRO A 63 -2.51 15.50 -2.47
N ASN A 64 -3.55 15.51 -1.63
CA ASN A 64 -4.24 16.74 -1.22
C ASN A 64 -3.45 17.60 -0.23
N GLY A 65 -2.21 17.24 0.11
CA GLY A 65 -1.34 17.93 1.06
C GLY A 65 -1.58 17.59 2.52
N THR A 66 -2.63 16.83 2.84
CA THR A 66 -2.92 16.43 4.23
C THR A 66 -1.95 15.36 4.67
N ARG A 67 -1.31 15.55 5.82
CA ARG A 67 -0.45 14.53 6.42
C ARG A 67 -1.23 13.72 7.44
N TYR A 68 -1.04 12.41 7.44
CA TYR A 68 -1.69 11.50 8.39
C TYR A 68 -0.66 10.73 9.19
N GLN A 69 -1.02 10.40 10.42
CA GLN A 69 -0.35 9.41 11.25
C GLN A 69 -1.25 8.19 11.40
N ILE A 70 -0.67 7.02 11.17
CA ILE A 70 -1.29 5.71 11.33
C ILE A 70 -0.56 5.04 12.49
N ASN A 71 -1.27 4.72 13.55
CA ASN A 71 -0.73 3.93 14.65
C ASN A 71 -1.29 2.52 14.56
N ILE A 72 -0.39 1.53 14.57
CA ILE A 72 -0.69 0.10 14.52
C ILE A 72 -0.17 -0.49 15.83
N SER A 73 -1.05 -0.96 16.69
CA SER A 73 -0.62 -1.65 17.91
C SER A 73 -0.09 -3.05 17.60
N ALA A 74 0.68 -3.62 18.53
CA ALA A 74 1.20 -4.98 18.39
C ALA A 74 0.10 -6.07 18.23
N ASP A 75 -1.13 -5.81 18.70
CA ASP A 75 -2.31 -6.68 18.50
C ASP A 75 -3.07 -6.37 17.18
N GLY A 76 -2.55 -5.48 16.34
CA GLY A 76 -3.09 -5.18 15.00
C GLY A 76 -4.20 -4.13 14.95
N ARG A 77 -4.46 -3.40 16.04
CA ARG A 77 -5.43 -2.29 16.00
C ARG A 77 -4.82 -1.12 15.25
N VAL A 78 -5.54 -0.65 14.25
CA VAL A 78 -5.12 0.49 13.41
C VAL A 78 -5.91 1.74 13.79
N SER A 79 -5.24 2.86 14.02
CA SER A 79 -5.87 4.18 14.14
C SER A 79 -5.24 5.13 13.16
N VAL A 80 -6.02 6.06 12.61
CA VAL A 80 -5.55 7.08 11.66
C VAL A 80 -5.98 8.44 12.18
N THR A 81 -5.05 9.40 12.21
CA THR A 81 -5.31 10.76 12.66
C THR A 81 -4.59 11.75 11.76
N PRO A 82 -5.23 12.86 11.34
CA PRO A 82 -4.56 13.92 10.61
C PRO A 82 -3.51 14.60 11.50
N LEU A 83 -2.35 14.89 10.93
CA LEU A 83 -1.30 15.72 11.52
C LEU A 83 -1.51 17.15 11.04
N ARG A 84 -1.65 18.09 11.98
CA ARG A 84 -1.76 19.52 11.68
C ARG A 84 -0.42 20.12 11.31
#